data_AF-V7BJU9-F1
#
_entry.id   AF-V7BJU9-F1
#
_cell.length_a   1.000
_cell.length_b   1.000
_cell.length_c   1.000
_cell.angle_alpha   90.00
_cell.angle_beta   90.00
_cell.angle_gamma   90.00
#
_symmetry.space_group_name_H-M   'P 1'
#
loop_
_entity.id
_entity.type
_entity.pdbx_description
1 polymer ?
#
loop_
_entity_poly.entity_id
_entity_poly.type
_entity_poly.pdbx_seq_one_letter_code
_entity_poly.pdbx_strand_id
1 'polypeptide(L)'
;MMDSHKQLLSLLCLSLPLLLLSGLQAEARLQHHEHLEKLFVFGDSYVDTGNTRIGQPGSWKNPYGITFPGKPAGRFSDGRVLTDYI
;
A
#
# COMPACT_ATOMS: atom_id res chain seq x y z
N MET A 1 -54.01 -21.85 2.34
CA MET A 1 -53.29 -21.42 1.12
C MET A 1 -52.93 -19.97 1.31
N MET A 2 -51.65 -19.65 1.55
CA MET A 2 -51.23 -18.27 1.82
C MET A 2 -51.14 -17.51 0.50
N ASP A 3 -51.72 -16.31 0.44
CA ASP A 3 -51.75 -15.49 -0.77
C ASP A 3 -50.33 -15.17 -1.25
N SER A 4 -50.02 -15.41 -2.52
CA SER A 4 -48.69 -15.20 -3.12
C SER A 4 -48.14 -13.79 -2.87
N HIS A 5 -49.02 -12.78 -2.84
CA HIS A 5 -48.66 -11.39 -2.52
C HIS A 5 -48.14 -11.21 -1.09
N LYS A 6 -48.66 -11.98 -0.12
CA LYS A 6 -48.20 -11.94 1.28
C LYS A 6 -46.83 -12.59 1.43
N GLN A 7 -46.55 -13.64 0.65
CA GLN A 7 -45.24 -14.30 0.60
C GLN A 7 -44.18 -13.39 -0.03
N LEU A 8 -44.51 -12.73 -1.15
CA LEU A 8 -43.64 -11.75 -1.80
C LEU A 8 -43.31 -10.59 -0.86
N LEU A 9 -44.32 -10.04 -0.17
CA LEU A 9 -44.13 -8.96 0.79
C LEU A 9 -43.23 -9.41 1.95
N SER A 10 -43.44 -10.61 2.48
CA SER A 10 -42.61 -11.19 3.54
C SER A 10 -41.14 -11.33 3.13
N LEU A 11 -40.87 -11.86 1.93
CA LEU A 11 -39.52 -11.99 1.39
C LEU A 11 -38.83 -10.64 1.16
N LEU A 12 -39.60 -9.64 0.72
CA LEU A 12 -39.09 -8.29 0.47
C LEU A 12 -38.78 -7.56 1.80
N CYS A 13 -39.61 -7.76 2.83
CA CYS A 13 -39.39 -7.26 4.18
C CYS A 13 -38.17 -7.88 4.88
N LEU A 14 -37.79 -9.11 4.55
CA LEU A 14 -36.62 -9.77 5.13
C LEU A 14 -35.32 -9.48 4.37
N SER A 15 -35.39 -9.27 3.05
CA SER A 15 -34.22 -9.00 2.20
C SER A 15 -33.70 -7.56 2.29
N LEU A 16 -34.59 -6.57 2.43
CA LEU A 16 -34.22 -5.16 2.59
C LEU A 16 -33.31 -4.88 3.81
N PRO A 17 -33.64 -5.30 5.04
CA PRO A 17 -32.77 -5.08 6.20
C PRO A 17 -31.46 -5.85 6.10
N LEU A 18 -31.43 -7.02 5.44
CA LEU A 18 -30.20 -7.78 5.21
C LEU A 18 -29.25 -7.05 4.23
N LEU A 19 -29.80 -6.37 3.22
CA LEU A 19 -29.06 -5.54 2.28
C LEU A 19 -28.55 -4.23 2.92
N LEU A 20 -29.32 -3.65 3.83
CA LEU A 20 -28.91 -2.47 4.61
C LEU A 20 -27.78 -2.80 5.59
N LEU A 21 -27.83 -3.98 6.24
CA LEU A 21 -26.81 -4.41 7.20
C LEU A 21 -25.47 -4.74 6.53
N SER A 22 -25.48 -5.25 5.29
CA SER A 22 -24.24 -5.50 4.53
C SER A 22 -23.56 -4.21 4.07
N GLY A 23 -24.33 -3.15 3.77
CA GLY A 23 -23.79 -1.83 3.46
C GLY A 23 -23.02 -1.19 4.61
N LEU A 24 -23.53 -1.31 5.85
CA LEU A 24 -22.86 -0.80 7.07
C LEU A 24 -21.52 -1.48 7.34
N GLN A 25 -21.41 -2.79 7.06
CA GLN A 25 -20.16 -3.54 7.26
C GLN A 25 -19.07 -3.16 6.23
N ALA A 26 -19.48 -2.67 5.05
CA ALA A 26 -18.54 -2.18 4.02
C ALA A 26 -17.89 -0.84 4.43
N GLU A 27 -18.64 0.08 5.05
CA GLU A 27 -18.07 1.33 5.59
C GLU A 27 -17.10 1.08 6.75
N ALA A 28 -17.42 0.14 7.65
CA ALA A 28 -16.57 -0.20 8.79
C ALA A 28 -15.20 -0.78 8.37
N ARG A 29 -15.13 -1.48 7.22
CA ARG A 29 -13.86 -1.96 6.65
C ARG A 29 -12.99 -0.85 6.07
N LEU A 30 -13.59 0.25 5.62
CA LEU A 30 -12.89 1.40 5.06
C LEU A 30 -12.23 2.28 6.14
N GLN A 31 -12.66 2.14 7.39
CA GLN A 31 -12.09 2.83 8.55
C GLN A 31 -10.86 2.12 9.14
N HIS A 32 -10.48 0.94 8.64
CA HIS A 32 -9.16 0.35 8.91
C HIS A 32 -8.12 1.03 8.02
N HIS A 33 -8.02 2.35 8.16
CA HIS A 33 -6.94 3.13 7.61
C HIS A 33 -5.73 2.79 8.48
N GLU A 34 -4.98 1.74 8.09
CA GLU A 34 -3.62 1.53 8.57
C GLU A 34 -2.96 2.92 8.56
N HIS A 35 -2.50 3.39 9.73
CA HIS A 35 -1.85 4.68 9.86
C HIS A 35 -0.53 4.59 9.10
N LEU A 36 -0.56 4.84 7.79
CA LEU A 36 0.62 4.83 6.92
C LEU A 36 1.45 6.05 7.28
N GLU A 37 2.35 5.87 8.24
CA GLU A 37 3.37 6.85 8.58
C GLU A 37 4.27 7.07 7.37
N LYS A 38 4.46 8.33 6.99
CA LYS A 38 5.29 8.72 5.86
C LYS A 38 6.58 9.31 6.39
N LEU A 39 7.71 8.81 5.89
CA LEU A 39 9.02 9.37 6.16
C LEU A 39 9.46 10.27 5.01
N PHE A 40 9.66 11.55 5.29
CA PHE A 40 10.28 12.50 4.37
C PHE A 40 11.75 12.64 4.74
N VAL A 41 12.65 12.21 3.84
CA VAL A 41 14.08 12.19 4.10
C VAL A 41 14.78 13.24 3.23
N PHE A 42 15.56 14.11 3.87
CA PHE A 42 16.42 15.08 3.22
C PHE A 42 17.87 14.77 3.58
N GLY A 43 18.79 15.00 2.65
CA GLY A 43 20.21 14.77 2.87
C GLY A 43 20.99 14.67 1.58
N ASP A 44 22.10 13.96 1.63
CA ASP A 44 23.00 13.72 0.52
C ASP A 44 22.98 12.24 0.08
N SER A 45 24.05 11.80 -0.60
CA SER A 45 24.33 10.42 -0.96
C SER A 45 24.00 9.35 0.10
N TYR A 46 24.16 9.65 1.39
CA TYR A 46 23.90 8.71 2.49
C TYR A 46 22.45 8.25 2.60
N VAL A 47 21.51 9.04 2.07
CA VAL A 47 20.08 8.74 2.08
C VAL A 47 19.48 8.70 0.68
N ASP A 48 20.31 8.83 -0.35
CA ASP A 48 19.85 8.78 -1.74
C ASP A 48 19.48 7.34 -2.13
N THR A 49 18.21 7.15 -2.49
CA THR A 49 17.67 5.87 -2.95
C THR A 49 17.44 5.85 -4.47
N GLY A 50 18.03 6.77 -5.23
CA GLY A 50 17.98 6.81 -6.70
C GLY A 50 17.62 8.17 -7.33
N ASN A 51 17.72 9.26 -6.58
CA ASN A 51 17.51 10.63 -7.07
C ASN A 51 18.67 11.11 -7.96
N THR A 52 19.91 10.65 -7.72
CA THR A 52 21.03 10.92 -8.62
C THR A 52 20.74 10.38 -10.02
N ARG A 53 21.03 11.14 -11.09
CA ARG A 53 20.70 10.74 -12.47
C ARG A 53 21.57 9.59 -12.96
N ILE A 54 20.95 8.66 -13.70
CA ILE A 54 21.66 7.63 -14.47
C ILE A 54 22.62 8.30 -15.46
N GLY A 55 23.88 7.87 -15.48
CA GLY A 55 24.93 8.41 -16.35
C GLY A 55 25.91 9.37 -15.66
N GLN A 56 25.54 9.93 -14.50
CA GLN A 56 26.50 10.60 -13.62
C GLN A 56 27.48 9.58 -13.02
N PRO A 57 28.74 9.95 -12.74
CA PRO A 57 29.62 9.14 -11.90
C PRO A 57 28.96 8.87 -10.54
N GLY A 58 29.04 7.63 -10.03
CA GLY A 58 28.50 7.29 -8.70
C GLY A 58 27.65 6.03 -8.67
N SER A 59 26.54 6.12 -7.95
CA SER A 59 25.70 5.01 -7.43
C SER A 59 25.00 4.10 -8.45
N TRP A 60 25.08 4.43 -9.75
CA TRP A 60 24.51 3.64 -10.85
C TRP A 60 25.52 2.70 -11.53
N LYS A 61 26.68 2.46 -10.91
CA LYS A 61 27.74 1.59 -11.42
C LYS A 61 28.16 0.57 -10.37
N ASN A 62 28.75 -0.55 -10.79
CA ASN A 62 29.38 -1.47 -9.84
C ASN A 62 30.49 -0.74 -9.05
N PRO A 63 30.68 -1.01 -7.76
CA PRO A 63 30.10 -2.10 -6.97
C PRO A 63 28.81 -1.72 -6.20
N TYR A 64 28.13 -0.62 -6.53
CA TYR A 64 26.94 -0.23 -5.79
C TYR A 64 25.79 -1.22 -5.98
N GLY A 65 25.10 -1.54 -4.89
CA GLY A 65 23.97 -2.47 -4.86
C GLY A 65 24.32 -3.96 -5.03
N ILE A 66 25.59 -4.37 -4.98
CA ILE A 66 25.98 -5.80 -5.13
C ILE A 66 25.41 -6.72 -4.04
N THR A 67 25.27 -6.25 -2.79
CA THR A 67 24.69 -6.99 -1.66
C THR A 67 23.16 -6.89 -1.70
N PHE A 68 22.62 -5.72 -2.03
CA PHE A 68 21.19 -5.51 -2.25
C PHE A 68 20.97 -4.30 -3.18
N PRO A 69 20.19 -4.40 -4.27
CA PRO A 69 19.39 -5.54 -4.72
C PRO A 69 20.12 -6.53 -5.65
N GLY A 70 21.45 -6.60 -5.63
CA GLY A 70 22.28 -7.39 -6.54
C GLY A 70 22.67 -6.67 -7.84
N LYS A 71 22.34 -5.37 -7.96
CA LYS A 71 22.69 -4.50 -9.09
C LYS A 71 22.65 -3.03 -8.66
N PRO A 72 23.32 -2.12 -9.39
CA PRO A 72 23.23 -0.71 -9.11
C PRO A 72 21.78 -0.20 -9.19
N ALA A 73 21.36 0.47 -8.12
CA ALA A 73 20.00 0.99 -7.95
C ALA A 73 19.98 2.45 -7.48
N GLY A 74 21.08 3.19 -7.70
CA GLY A 74 21.18 4.60 -7.38
C GLY A 74 21.47 4.92 -5.90
N ARG A 75 21.72 3.89 -5.09
CA ARG A 75 22.17 3.99 -3.69
C ARG A 75 23.69 4.09 -3.62
N PHE A 76 24.22 5.01 -2.82
CA PHE A 76 25.66 5.13 -2.56
C PHE A 76 26.11 4.13 -1.48
N SER A 77 25.72 2.86 -1.65
CA SER A 77 26.04 1.73 -0.78
C SER A 77 26.14 0.46 -1.64
N ASP A 78 26.85 -0.56 -1.17
CA ASP A 78 26.80 -1.90 -1.77
C ASP A 78 25.42 -2.56 -1.53
N GLY A 79 24.59 -2.00 -0.64
CA GLY A 79 23.30 -2.53 -0.27
C GLY A 79 22.26 -1.44 0.05
N ARG A 80 21.54 -1.69 1.15
CA ARG A 80 20.62 -0.74 1.77
C ARG A 80 21.37 0.48 2.31
N VAL A 81 20.66 1.59 2.44
CA VAL A 81 21.09 2.79 3.18
C VAL A 81 20.32 2.88 4.49
N LEU A 82 20.73 3.77 5.40
CA LEU A 82 20.21 3.81 6.78
C LEU A 82 18.68 3.92 6.85
N THR A 83 18.07 4.67 5.93
CA THR A 83 16.62 4.91 5.90
C THR A 83 15.81 3.70 5.44
N ASP A 84 16.43 2.65 4.89
CA ASP A 84 15.72 1.40 4.58
C ASP A 84 15.44 0.54 5.84
N TYR A 85 15.97 0.93 7.00
CA TYR A 85 15.83 0.21 8.28
C TYR A 85 14.89 0.90 9.27
N ILE A 86 14.37 2.07 8.91
CA ILE A 86 13.33 2.79 9.66
C ILE A 86 11.96 2.30 9.15
#